data_AF-F0JGD0-F1
#
_entry.id   AF-F0JGD0-F1
#
_cell.length_a   1.000
_cell.length_b   1.000
_cell.length_c   1.000
_cell.angle_alpha   90.00
_cell.angle_beta   90.00
_cell.angle_gamma   90.00
#
_symmetry.space_group_name_H-M   'P 1'
#
loop_
_entity.id
_entity.type
_entity.pdbx_description
1 polymer ?
#
loop_
_entity_poly.entity_id
_entity_poly.type
_entity_poly.pdbx_seq_one_letter_code
_entity_poly.pdbx_strand_id
1 'polypeptide(L)'
;MRDLFDSQQFLASLAHDRELGVELIDAFLEDCPRRVAELIEALDGGDAVQATKLAHSLKGMCGVVRADVLVGLALEMEYAGRDGNLDRVREKLDAFTGKLDMARERMLDFRNLG
;
A
#
# COMPACT_ATOMS: atom_id res chain seq x y z
N MET A 1 -2.67 -7.17 18.00
CA MET A 1 -3.19 -6.39 16.86
C MET A 1 -1.99 -6.01 16.03
N ARG A 2 -1.85 -6.50 14.78
CA ARG A 2 -0.71 -6.08 13.94
C ARG A 2 -0.90 -4.60 13.65
N ASP A 3 0.12 -3.81 13.92
CA ASP A 3 0.11 -2.39 13.62
C ASP A 3 0.12 -2.16 12.10
N LEU A 4 -0.58 -1.11 11.67
CA LEU A 4 -0.71 -0.77 10.24
C LEU A 4 0.58 -0.19 9.66
N PHE A 5 1.39 0.40 10.54
CA PHE A 5 2.76 0.82 10.30
C PHE A 5 3.51 0.76 11.64
N ASP A 6 4.56 -0.06 11.71
CA ASP A 6 5.45 -0.19 12.85
C ASP A 6 6.78 0.48 12.50
N SER A 7 6.96 1.70 13.01
CA SER A 7 8.14 2.51 12.72
C SER A 7 9.44 1.90 13.25
N GLN A 8 9.37 1.09 14.32
CA GLN A 8 10.56 0.43 14.88
C GLN A 8 11.02 -0.71 13.97
N GLN A 9 10.10 -1.57 13.53
CA GLN A 9 10.43 -2.64 12.59
C GLN A 9 10.86 -2.10 11.23
N PHE A 10 10.21 -1.03 10.75
CA PHE A 10 10.60 -0.34 9.53
C PHE A 10 12.04 0.18 9.62
N LEU A 11 12.39 0.97 10.65
CA LEU A 11 13.76 1.47 10.85
C LEU A 11 14.77 0.35 11.06
N ALA A 12 14.42 -0.70 11.82
CA ALA A 12 15.31 -1.85 12.00
C ALA A 12 15.65 -2.51 10.66
N SER A 13 14.70 -2.56 9.72
CA SER A 13 14.92 -3.08 8.37
C SER A 13 15.83 -2.19 7.50
N LEU A 14 16.06 -0.95 7.92
CA LEU A 14 16.94 0.04 7.30
C LEU A 14 18.23 0.26 8.11
N ALA A 15 18.61 -0.69 8.99
CA ALA A 15 19.76 -0.56 9.88
C ALA A 15 19.73 0.73 10.74
N HIS A 16 18.52 1.17 11.10
CA HIS A 16 18.21 2.39 11.85
C HIS A 16 18.58 3.71 11.13
N ASP A 17 18.74 3.69 9.81
CA ASP A 17 18.88 4.90 9.00
C ASP A 17 17.54 5.65 8.90
N ARG A 18 17.43 6.75 9.65
CA ARG A 18 16.22 7.56 9.70
C ARG A 18 16.06 8.48 8.49
N GLU A 19 17.16 8.98 7.92
CA GLU A 19 17.09 9.85 6.74
C GLU A 19 16.53 9.05 5.56
N LEU A 20 17.07 7.85 5.33
CA LEU A 20 16.52 6.91 4.35
C LEU A 20 15.06 6.54 4.67
N GLY A 21 14.74 6.34 5.95
CA GLY A 21 13.37 6.05 6.38
C GLY A 21 12.38 7.15 5.98
N VAL A 22 12.75 8.42 6.18
CA VAL A 22 11.92 9.57 5.79
C VAL A 22 11.77 9.65 4.27
N GLU A 23 12.85 9.46 3.51
CA GLU A 23 12.80 9.47 2.04
C GLU A 23 11.85 8.39 1.48
N LEU A 24 11.92 7.17 2.02
CA LEU A 24 11.05 6.08 1.60
C LEU A 24 9.58 6.31 1.96
N ILE A 25 9.32 6.92 3.12
CA ILE A 25 7.96 7.32 3.52
C ILE A 25 7.43 8.42 2.62
N ASP A 26 8.22 9.44 2.29
CA ASP A 26 7.80 10.53 1.40
C ASP A 26 7.47 10.00 0.00
N ALA A 27 8.33 9.15 -0.56
CA ALA A 27 8.07 8.49 -1.83
C ALA A 27 6.80 7.62 -1.78
N PHE A 28 6.58 6.87 -0.71
CA PHE A 28 5.37 6.06 -0.54
C PHE A 28 4.10 6.91 -0.45
N LEU A 29 4.13 8.01 0.32
CA LEU A 29 3.00 8.92 0.51
C LEU A 29 2.63 9.68 -0.78
N GLU A 30 3.59 9.90 -1.68
CA GLU A 30 3.36 10.49 -3.00
C GLU A 30 2.84 9.46 -4.02
N ASP A 31 3.46 8.29 -4.10
CA ASP A 31 3.17 7.30 -5.14
C ASP A 31 1.92 6.47 -4.86
N CYS A 32 1.62 6.17 -3.59
CA CYS A 32 0.54 5.23 -3.25
C CYS A 32 -0.83 5.76 -3.69
N PRO A 33 -1.20 7.03 -3.42
CA PRO A 33 -2.47 7.59 -3.86
C PRO A 33 -2.63 7.56 -5.38
N ARG A 34 -1.55 7.81 -6.13
CA ARG A 34 -1.57 7.77 -7.60
C ARG A 34 -1.91 6.38 -8.12
N ARG A 35 -1.26 5.35 -7.57
CA ARG A 35 -1.49 3.94 -7.95
C ARG A 35 -2.89 3.45 -7.56
N VAL A 36 -3.42 3.93 -6.43
CA VAL A 36 -4.80 3.69 -6.03
C VAL A 36 -5.77 4.31 -7.04
N ALA A 37 -5.55 5.55 -7.46
CA ALA A 37 -6.38 6.21 -8.48
C ALA A 37 -6.35 5.46 -9.82
N GLU A 38 -5.17 5.08 -10.31
CA GLU A 38 -5.02 4.28 -11.53
C GLU A 38 -5.74 2.92 -11.42
N LEU A 39 -5.76 2.31 -10.22
CA LEU A 39 -6.45 1.05 -9.99
C LEU A 39 -7.97 1.22 -10.06
N ILE A 40 -8.50 2.31 -9.50
CA ILE A 40 -9.92 2.65 -9.61
C ILE A 40 -10.31 2.82 -11.08
N GLU A 41 -9.50 3.54 -11.87
CA GLU A 41 -9.73 3.72 -13.31
C GLU A 41 -9.72 2.38 -14.06
N ALA A 42 -8.77 1.50 -13.76
CA ALA A 42 -8.71 0.17 -14.36
C ALA A 42 -9.95 -0.67 -14.02
N LEU A 43 -10.44 -0.58 -12.79
CA LEU A 43 -11.65 -1.27 -12.36
C LEU A 43 -12.90 -0.74 -13.06
N ASP A 44 -13.01 0.58 -13.22
CA ASP A 44 -14.14 1.23 -13.90
C ASP A 44 -14.14 0.93 -15.41
N GLY A 45 -12.95 0.76 -15.99
CA GLY A 45 -12.78 0.30 -17.37
C GLY A 45 -12.94 -1.21 -17.58
N GLY A 46 -13.10 -2.00 -16.52
CA GLY A 46 -13.20 -3.46 -16.61
C GLY A 46 -11.87 -4.15 -16.96
N ASP A 47 -10.72 -3.49 -16.81
CA ASP A 47 -9.41 -4.01 -17.17
C ASP A 47 -8.78 -4.81 -16.02
N ALA A 48 -9.13 -6.10 -15.94
CA ALA A 48 -8.59 -7.02 -14.95
C ALA A 48 -7.06 -7.20 -15.05
N VAL A 49 -6.49 -7.08 -16.25
CA VAL A 49 -5.04 -7.24 -16.45
C VAL A 49 -4.30 -6.05 -15.83
N GLN A 50 -4.78 -4.84 -16.10
CA GLN A 50 -4.20 -3.63 -15.52
C GLN A 50 -4.45 -3.56 -14.01
N ALA A 51 -5.64 -3.91 -13.53
CA ALA A 51 -5.94 -3.99 -12.11
C ALA A 51 -4.99 -4.94 -11.36
N THR A 52 -4.71 -6.11 -11.94
CA THR A 52 -3.74 -7.08 -11.40
C THR A 52 -2.33 -6.49 -11.28
N LYS A 53 -1.87 -5.81 -12.33
CA LYS A 53 -0.53 -5.19 -12.34
C LYS A 53 -0.41 -4.09 -11.28
N LEU A 54 -1.43 -3.26 -11.15
CA LEU A 54 -1.47 -2.19 -10.16
C LEU A 54 -1.52 -2.74 -8.73
N ALA A 55 -2.32 -3.78 -8.48
CA ALA A 55 -2.34 -4.47 -7.19
C ALA A 55 -0.96 -5.08 -6.83
N HIS A 56 -0.29 -5.72 -7.79
CA HIS A 56 1.08 -6.22 -7.59
C HIS A 56 2.06 -5.08 -7.24
N SER A 57 1.92 -3.94 -7.91
CA SER A 57 2.73 -2.74 -7.68
C SER A 57 2.49 -2.15 -6.29
N LEU A 58 1.22 -2.07 -5.84
CA LEU A 58 0.82 -1.65 -4.49
C LEU A 58 1.40 -2.60 -3.43
N LYS A 59 1.37 -3.92 -3.67
CA LYS A 59 1.97 -4.90 -2.77
C LYS A 59 3.46 -4.65 -2.57
N GLY A 60 4.20 -4.41 -3.65
CA GLY A 60 5.64 -4.14 -3.62
C GLY A 60 5.97 -2.91 -2.77
N MET A 61 5.30 -1.78 -3.02
CA MET A 61 5.56 -0.55 -2.27
C MET A 61 5.16 -0.64 -0.79
N CYS A 62 4.05 -1.32 -0.47
CA CYS A 62 3.66 -1.54 0.93
C CYS A 62 4.69 -2.40 1.66
N GLY A 63 5.34 -3.33 0.95
CA GLY A 63 6.42 -4.16 1.50
C GLY A 63 7.67 -3.36 1.85
N VAL A 64 8.02 -2.31 1.08
CA VAL A 64 9.16 -1.43 1.37
C VAL A 64 8.99 -0.74 2.72
N VAL A 65 7.79 -0.24 3.01
CA VAL A 65 7.47 0.45 4.27
C VAL A 65 6.99 -0.48 5.39
N ARG A 66 7.10 -1.80 5.19
CA ARG A 66 6.69 -2.84 6.17
C ARG A 66 5.23 -2.74 6.62
N ALA A 67 4.33 -2.26 5.76
CA ALA A 67 2.91 -2.19 6.04
C ALA A 67 2.22 -3.54 5.75
N ASP A 68 2.48 -4.55 6.58
CA ASP A 68 2.08 -5.95 6.32
C ASP A 68 0.58 -6.14 6.05
N VAL A 69 -0.28 -5.36 6.70
CA VAL A 69 -1.74 -5.41 6.48
C VAL A 69 -2.08 -4.95 5.06
N LEU A 70 -1.44 -3.89 4.58
CA LEU A 70 -1.63 -3.39 3.22
C LEU A 70 -1.05 -4.35 2.18
N VAL A 71 0.10 -4.97 2.47
CA VAL A 71 0.69 -6.04 1.63
C VAL A 71 -0.30 -7.19 1.44
N GLY A 72 -0.95 -7.64 2.52
CA GLY A 72 -1.94 -8.71 2.47
C GLY A 72 -3.15 -8.35 1.59
N LEU A 73 -3.71 -7.16 1.77
CA LEU A 73 -4.84 -6.69 0.97
C LEU A 73 -4.47 -6.51 -0.51
N ALA A 74 -3.29 -5.98 -0.81
CA ALA A 74 -2.79 -5.86 -2.18
C ALA A 74 -2.54 -7.22 -2.85
N LEU A 75 -2.09 -8.22 -2.08
CA LEU A 75 -1.96 -9.59 -2.57
C LEU A 75 -3.32 -10.22 -2.88
N GLU A 76 -4.33 -10.00 -2.03
CA GLU A 76 -5.70 -10.46 -2.29
C GLU A 76 -6.30 -9.80 -3.54
N MET A 77 -6.04 -8.50 -3.75
CA MET A 77 -6.40 -7.80 -4.99
C MET A 77 -5.68 -8.39 -6.20
N GLU A 78 -4.39 -8.68 -6.11
CA GLU A 78 -3.60 -9.29 -7.19
C GLU A 78 -4.15 -10.66 -7.58
N TYR A 79 -4.51 -11.51 -6.61
CA TYR A 79 -5.13 -12.80 -6.90
C TYR A 79 -6.52 -12.67 -7.50
N ALA A 80 -7.39 -11.82 -6.94
CA ALA A 80 -8.73 -11.59 -7.48
C ALA A 80 -8.69 -11.05 -8.92
N GLY A 81 -7.76 -10.14 -9.22
CA GLY A 81 -7.55 -9.63 -10.57
C GLY A 81 -7.11 -10.71 -11.56
N ARG A 82 -6.23 -11.63 -11.15
CA ARG A 82 -5.81 -12.78 -11.99
C ARG A 82 -6.97 -13.71 -12.33
N ASP A 83 -7.91 -13.86 -11.41
CA ASP A 83 -9.12 -14.64 -11.61
C ASP A 83 -10.22 -13.87 -12.37
N GLY A 84 -9.95 -12.63 -12.78
CA GLY A 84 -10.91 -11.75 -13.46
C GLY A 84 -12.04 -11.24 -12.56
N ASN A 85 -11.95 -11.43 -11.25
CA ASN A 85 -12.98 -11.07 -10.29
C ASN A 85 -12.82 -9.61 -9.82
N LEU A 86 -13.23 -8.67 -10.67
CA LEU A 86 -13.10 -7.24 -10.39
C LEU A 86 -13.94 -6.76 -9.20
N ASP A 87 -15.08 -7.40 -8.93
CA ASP A 87 -15.91 -7.08 -7.76
C ASP A 87 -15.15 -7.38 -6.46
N ARG A 88 -14.42 -8.50 -6.42
CA ARG A 88 -13.56 -8.84 -5.29
C ARG A 88 -12.37 -7.89 -5.16
N VAL A 89 -11.82 -7.41 -6.28
CA VAL A 89 -10.77 -6.38 -6.23
C VAL A 89 -11.32 -5.10 -5.61
N ARG A 90 -12.53 -4.65 -5.99
CA ARG A 90 -13.18 -3.46 -5.41
C ARG A 90 -13.39 -3.60 -3.91
N GLU A 91 -13.95 -4.73 -3.45
CA GLU A 91 -14.14 -4.99 -2.02
C GLU A 91 -12.82 -4.87 -1.24
N LYS A 92 -11.73 -5.39 -1.81
CA LYS A 92 -10.41 -5.34 -1.17
C LYS A 92 -9.77 -3.97 -1.26
N LEU A 93 -10.03 -3.23 -2.32
CA LEU A 93 -9.60 -1.85 -2.47
C LEU A 93 -10.25 -0.95 -1.41
N ASP A 94 -11.54 -1.12 -1.13
CA ASP A 94 -12.24 -0.37 -0.07
C ASP A 94 -11.63 -0.65 1.31
N ALA A 95 -11.31 -1.92 1.60
CA ALA A 95 -10.59 -2.27 2.81
C ALA A 95 -9.17 -1.68 2.83
N PHE A 96 -8.48 -1.70 1.69
CA PHE A 96 -7.12 -1.17 1.54
C PHE A 96 -7.07 0.34 1.79
N THR A 97 -7.96 1.12 1.18
CA THR A 97 -8.00 2.59 1.35
C THR A 97 -8.28 2.98 2.80
N GLY A 98 -9.23 2.32 3.46
CA GLY A 98 -9.49 2.56 4.88
C GLY A 98 -8.30 2.24 5.79
N LYS A 99 -7.51 1.20 5.47
CA LYS A 99 -6.27 0.90 6.21
C LYS A 99 -5.12 1.83 5.83
N LEU A 100 -5.06 2.28 4.58
CA LEU A 100 -4.05 3.21 4.09
C LEU A 100 -4.17 4.55 4.79
N ASP A 101 -5.38 5.08 4.97
CA ASP A 101 -5.59 6.35 5.68
C ASP A 101 -5.08 6.28 7.12
N MET A 102 -5.39 5.20 7.84
CA MET A 102 -4.88 4.97 9.20
C MET A 102 -3.35 4.79 9.24
N ALA A 103 -2.76 4.11 8.25
CA ALA A 103 -1.31 3.94 8.16
C ALA A 103 -0.61 5.28 7.86
N ARG A 104 -1.20 6.08 6.98
CA ARG A 104 -0.71 7.40 6.58
C ARG A 104 -0.55 8.35 7.76
N GLU A 105 -1.52 8.40 8.66
CA GLU A 105 -1.41 9.22 9.88
C GLU A 105 -0.14 8.88 10.68
N ARG A 106 0.13 7.59 10.88
CA ARG A 106 1.32 7.14 11.62
C ARG A 106 2.63 7.38 10.88
N MET A 107 2.61 7.29 9.55
CA MET A 107 3.76 7.61 8.72
C MET A 107 4.10 9.11 8.79
N LEU A 108 3.08 9.97 8.81
CA LEU A 108 3.25 11.42 9.01
C LEU A 108 3.80 11.72 10.40
N ASP A 109 3.35 11.03 11.45
CA ASP A 109 3.91 11.18 12.79
C ASP A 109 5.40 10.80 12.82
N PHE A 110 5.77 9.66 12.24
CA PHE A 110 7.17 9.24 12.12
C PHE A 110 8.05 10.29 11.41
N ARG A 111 7.52 10.85 10.31
CA ARG A 111 8.17 11.91 9.53
C ARG A 111 8.36 13.19 10.34
N ASN A 112 7.34 13.61 11.08
CA ASN A 112 7.31 14.89 11.79
C ASN A 112 8.04 14.86 13.15
N LEU A 113 8.35 13.68 13.70
CA LEU A 113 9.10 13.52 14.96
C LEU A 113 10.61 13.82 14.81
N GLY A 114 10.99 14.75 13.93
CA GLY A 114 12.37 15.17 13.67
C GLY A 114 12.72 16.49 14.34
#